data_AF-A0A8T7ET84-F1
#
_entry.id   AF-A0A8T7ET84-F1
#
_cell.length_a   1.000
_cell.length_b   1.000
_cell.length_c   1.000
_cell.angle_alpha   90.00
_cell.angle_beta   90.00
_cell.angle_gamma   90.00
#
_symmetry.space_group_name_H-M   'P 1'
#
loop_
_entity.id
_entity.type
_entity.pdbx_description
1 polymer ?
#
loop_
_entity_poly.entity_id
_entity_poly.type
_entity_poly.pdbx_seq_one_letter_code
_entity_poly.pdbx_strand_id
1 'polypeptide(L)'
;MLFDLLNRIEGDLGVHFASLSAHSVVYKVQGTVEILRRYYPELRDPHYASTVTLGHARYSTNTNPVFERAQPFGLLGHNGEFNTISRFRMEAGMLGVDLSPNNSDSQDVDRFAHALCAKFGFDLIEAMTYIFPPFEHDLPAESAGMREAVDEVRRTFGPFAQGPAAVAARYADLCVFSVDALGLRPLWFGETDKEYFASSERGVYTLDSMIRDAKPLAPGEKIALRVKRGQPIEVYDYPAVLRHVYSRHRERLGQSTNGGTRATGEHLTLEDFVPPSPHPSPTGGTAISPATAPTLTLERIESGVALAEAARPGRGRATALRSIR
;
A
#
# COMPACT_ATOMS: atom_id res chain seq x y z
N MET A 1 12.07 -18.07 8.09
CA MET A 1 11.65 -19.46 8.43
C MET A 1 10.17 -19.73 8.15
N LEU A 2 9.19 -19.13 8.84
CA LEU A 2 7.75 -19.39 8.54
C LEU A 2 7.32 -18.83 7.17
N PHE A 3 7.80 -17.65 6.79
CA PHE A 3 7.54 -17.05 5.47
C PHE A 3 8.02 -17.95 4.33
N ASP A 4 9.28 -18.39 4.38
CA ASP A 4 9.87 -19.25 3.34
C ASP A 4 9.19 -20.63 3.30
N LEU A 5 8.83 -21.17 4.47
CA LEU A 5 8.07 -22.42 4.56
C LEU A 5 6.69 -22.29 3.90
N LEU A 6 5.96 -21.21 4.17
CA LEU A 6 4.67 -20.95 3.55
C LEU A 6 4.81 -20.87 2.03
N ASN A 7 5.74 -20.05 1.51
CA ASN A 7 5.94 -19.90 0.07
C ASN A 7 6.31 -21.23 -0.61
N ARG A 8 7.18 -22.02 0.03
CA ARG A 8 7.56 -23.34 -0.48
C ARG A 8 6.36 -24.28 -0.55
N ILE A 9 5.57 -24.41 0.52
CA ILE A 9 4.43 -25.34 0.54
C ILE A 9 3.36 -24.93 -0.48
N GLU A 10 3.05 -23.63 -0.58
CA GLU A 10 2.09 -23.16 -1.59
C GLU A 10 2.59 -23.40 -3.02
N GLY A 11 3.88 -23.18 -3.27
CA GLY A 11 4.51 -23.47 -4.57
C GLY A 11 4.50 -24.95 -4.91
N ASP A 12 4.88 -25.81 -3.97
CA ASP A 12 5.02 -27.25 -4.18
C ASP A 12 3.66 -27.97 -4.29
N LEU A 13 2.67 -27.55 -3.52
CA LEU A 13 1.37 -28.24 -3.40
C LEU A 13 0.21 -27.52 -4.10
N GLY A 14 0.40 -26.28 -4.57
CA GLY A 14 -0.66 -25.49 -5.18
C GLY A 14 -1.81 -25.15 -4.22
N VAL A 15 -1.52 -25.06 -2.92
CA VAL A 15 -2.49 -24.71 -1.86
C VAL A 15 -2.39 -23.23 -1.48
N HIS A 16 -3.41 -22.70 -0.80
CA HIS A 16 -3.39 -21.35 -0.24
C HIS A 16 -3.51 -21.37 1.28
N PHE A 17 -2.62 -20.67 1.98
CA PHE A 17 -2.75 -20.41 3.40
C PHE A 17 -3.43 -19.06 3.63
N ALA A 18 -4.53 -19.06 4.40
CA ALA A 18 -5.12 -17.82 4.89
C ALA A 18 -4.14 -17.07 5.80
N SER A 19 -3.41 -17.80 6.66
CA SER A 19 -2.33 -17.28 7.52
C SER A 19 -1.44 -18.41 8.02
N LEU A 20 -0.13 -18.16 8.18
CA LEU A 20 0.81 -18.98 8.94
C LEU A 20 1.72 -18.06 9.75
N SER A 21 1.36 -17.81 11.01
CA SER A 21 2.01 -16.79 11.84
C SER A 21 1.89 -17.15 13.33
N ALA A 22 2.88 -16.72 14.11
CA ALA A 22 2.85 -16.82 15.58
C ALA A 22 2.16 -15.62 16.24
N HIS A 23 1.82 -14.57 15.46
CA HIS A 23 1.30 -13.30 15.97
C HIS A 23 -0.12 -12.97 15.50
N SER A 24 -0.58 -13.62 14.43
CA SER A 24 -1.83 -13.33 13.75
C SER A 24 -2.46 -14.61 13.20
N VAL A 25 -3.78 -14.61 13.12
CA VAL A 25 -4.59 -15.64 12.48
C VAL A 25 -5.66 -14.95 11.64
N VAL A 26 -5.95 -15.49 10.46
CA VAL A 26 -6.90 -14.90 9.51
C VAL A 26 -8.10 -15.81 9.33
N TYR A 27 -9.29 -15.26 9.61
CA TYR A 27 -10.59 -15.89 9.37
C TYR A 27 -11.25 -15.23 8.18
N LYS A 28 -11.62 -16.02 7.16
CA LYS A 28 -12.27 -15.52 5.95
C LYS A 28 -13.45 -16.40 5.60
N VAL A 29 -14.49 -15.81 5.05
CA VAL A 29 -15.65 -16.57 4.56
C VAL A 29 -16.11 -15.96 3.25
N GLN A 30 -16.55 -16.82 2.33
CA GLN A 30 -17.24 -16.36 1.14
C GLN A 30 -18.71 -16.12 1.48
N GLY A 31 -19.10 -14.86 1.57
CA GLY A 31 -20.48 -14.48 1.88
C GLY A 31 -20.53 -13.10 2.53
N THR A 32 -21.62 -12.84 3.23
CA THR A 32 -21.81 -11.58 3.94
C THR A 32 -21.01 -11.55 5.25
N VAL A 33 -20.71 -10.37 5.78
CA VAL A 33 -19.86 -10.25 6.99
C VAL A 33 -20.53 -10.89 8.21
N GLU A 34 -21.87 -10.90 8.26
CA GLU A 34 -22.65 -11.40 9.39
C GLU A 34 -22.53 -12.92 9.57
N ILE A 35 -22.17 -13.67 8.51
CA ILE A 35 -22.01 -15.12 8.62
C ILE A 35 -20.68 -15.52 9.25
N LEU A 36 -19.68 -14.62 9.32
CA LEU A 36 -18.34 -14.94 9.82
C LEU A 36 -18.37 -15.53 11.24
N ARG A 37 -19.13 -14.90 12.15
CA ARG A 37 -19.28 -15.35 13.56
C ARG A 37 -20.12 -16.62 13.70
N ARG A 38 -20.89 -16.99 12.68
CA ARG A 38 -21.66 -18.25 12.65
C ARG A 38 -20.80 -19.39 12.09
N TYR A 39 -19.97 -19.08 11.10
CA TYR A 39 -19.07 -20.03 10.45
C TYR A 39 -17.88 -20.40 11.33
N TYR A 40 -17.36 -19.44 12.11
CA TYR A 40 -16.29 -19.63 13.10
C TYR A 40 -16.84 -19.39 14.53
N PRO A 41 -17.38 -20.41 15.21
CA PRO A 41 -17.95 -20.29 16.54
C PRO A 41 -16.98 -19.73 17.60
N GLU A 42 -15.69 -20.00 17.44
CA GLU A 42 -14.61 -19.50 18.29
C GLU A 42 -14.54 -17.97 18.34
N LEU A 43 -14.99 -17.27 17.30
CA LEU A 43 -15.09 -15.79 17.29
C LEU A 43 -16.18 -15.26 18.24
N ARG A 44 -16.93 -16.14 18.89
CA ARG A 44 -17.90 -15.80 19.93
C ARG A 44 -17.41 -16.16 21.33
N ASP A 45 -16.28 -16.86 21.44
CA ASP A 45 -15.68 -17.26 22.70
C ASP A 45 -14.84 -16.10 23.28
N PRO A 46 -15.11 -15.63 24.51
CA PRO A 46 -14.30 -14.61 25.19
C PRO A 46 -12.82 -14.97 25.36
N HIS A 47 -12.45 -16.26 25.31
CA HIS A 47 -11.06 -16.70 25.36
C HIS A 47 -10.29 -16.43 24.06
N TYR A 48 -10.98 -16.19 22.95
CA TYR A 48 -10.40 -15.76 21.67
C TYR A 48 -10.29 -14.23 21.60
N ALA A 49 -9.80 -13.61 22.68
CA ALA A 49 -9.56 -12.18 22.74
C ALA A 49 -8.35 -11.78 21.89
N SER A 50 -8.45 -10.64 21.20
CA SER A 50 -7.34 -10.05 20.45
C SER A 50 -7.13 -8.60 20.84
N THR A 51 -5.88 -8.17 20.88
CA THR A 51 -5.52 -6.74 21.05
C THR A 51 -5.63 -5.96 19.73
N VAL A 52 -5.59 -6.65 18.59
CA VAL A 52 -5.71 -6.01 17.27
C VAL A 52 -6.64 -6.83 16.39
N THR A 53 -7.58 -6.15 15.75
CA THR A 53 -8.50 -6.74 14.77
C THR A 53 -8.44 -5.96 13.47
N LEU A 54 -8.41 -6.68 12.35
CA LEU A 54 -8.47 -6.11 11.01
C LEU A 54 -9.62 -6.80 10.27
N GLY A 55 -10.60 -6.01 9.84
CA GLY A 55 -11.73 -6.47 9.04
C GLY A 55 -11.68 -5.92 7.62
N HIS A 56 -12.12 -6.71 6.65
CA HIS A 56 -12.26 -6.25 5.27
C HIS A 56 -13.49 -6.89 4.63
N ALA A 57 -14.35 -6.06 4.02
CA ALA A 57 -15.47 -6.52 3.20
C ALA A 57 -15.21 -6.17 1.74
N ARG A 58 -15.18 -7.19 0.87
CA ARG A 58 -14.94 -7.00 -0.57
C ARG A 58 -16.26 -7.06 -1.33
N TYR A 59 -16.62 -5.97 -2.00
CA TYR A 59 -17.66 -6.00 -3.04
C TYR A 59 -17.00 -6.34 -4.38
N SER A 60 -17.17 -7.58 -4.86
CA SER A 60 -16.75 -7.94 -6.22
C SER A 60 -17.90 -7.64 -7.18
N THR A 61 -17.73 -6.69 -8.09
CA THR A 61 -18.72 -6.39 -9.14
C THR A 61 -18.59 -7.32 -10.34
N ASN A 62 -17.57 -8.19 -10.40
CA ASN A 62 -17.30 -9.11 -11.50
C ASN A 62 -16.86 -10.50 -10.99
N THR A 63 -17.41 -11.53 -11.65
CA THR A 63 -17.13 -12.99 -11.63
C THR A 63 -17.24 -13.75 -10.29
N ASN A 64 -17.32 -15.09 -10.42
CA ASN A 64 -17.49 -16.04 -9.33
C ASN A 64 -16.52 -15.72 -8.17
N PRO A 65 -17.02 -15.72 -6.93
CA PRO A 65 -16.17 -15.50 -5.77
C PRO A 65 -15.06 -16.56 -5.69
N VAL A 66 -13.84 -16.10 -5.44
CA VAL A 66 -12.64 -16.92 -5.26
C VAL A 66 -12.18 -16.72 -3.82
N PHE A 67 -12.16 -17.79 -3.04
CA PHE A 67 -11.86 -17.75 -1.60
C PHE A 67 -10.47 -17.18 -1.33
N GLU A 68 -9.48 -17.54 -2.13
CA GLU A 68 -8.08 -17.12 -2.02
C GLU A 68 -7.91 -15.61 -2.19
N ARG A 69 -8.86 -14.95 -2.86
CA ARG A 69 -8.88 -13.49 -3.08
C ARG A 69 -9.68 -12.73 -2.01
N ALA A 70 -10.30 -13.44 -1.07
CA ALA A 70 -10.93 -12.82 0.07
C ALA A 70 -9.86 -12.23 1.00
N GLN A 71 -10.19 -11.07 1.56
CA GLN A 71 -9.31 -10.29 2.43
C GLN A 71 -9.83 -10.35 3.88
N PRO A 72 -8.97 -10.10 4.89
CA PRO A 72 -7.56 -9.66 4.79
C PRO A 72 -6.60 -10.75 4.32
N PHE A 73 -5.41 -10.37 3.87
CA PHE A 73 -4.29 -11.29 3.65
C PHE A 73 -3.46 -11.46 4.92
N GLY A 74 -2.28 -12.07 4.81
CA GLY A 74 -1.48 -12.45 5.97
C GLY A 74 -0.99 -11.24 6.77
N LEU A 75 -0.69 -10.13 6.10
CA LEU A 75 -0.29 -8.87 6.70
C LEU A 75 -1.35 -7.78 6.53
N LEU A 76 -1.99 -7.66 5.36
CA LEU A 76 -2.76 -6.45 5.04
C LEU A 76 -4.20 -6.67 4.57
N GLY A 77 -5.02 -5.65 4.81
CA GLY A 77 -6.28 -5.39 4.12
C GLY A 77 -6.15 -4.12 3.27
N HIS A 78 -6.68 -4.14 2.06
CA HIS A 78 -6.54 -3.12 1.04
C HIS A 78 -7.89 -2.79 0.41
N ASN A 79 -8.28 -1.52 0.51
CA ASN A 79 -9.37 -0.94 -0.24
C ASN A 79 -8.79 -0.12 -1.41
N GLY A 80 -9.04 -0.57 -2.64
CA GLY A 80 -8.47 0.08 -3.81
C GLY A 80 -8.14 -0.86 -4.96
N GLU A 81 -7.26 -0.40 -5.85
CA GLU A 81 -6.73 -1.14 -6.99
C GLU A 81 -5.31 -0.64 -7.30
N PHE A 82 -4.35 -1.56 -7.43
CA PHE A 82 -2.99 -1.22 -7.84
C PHE A 82 -2.84 -1.32 -9.36
N ASN A 83 -2.60 -0.18 -10.01
CA ASN A 83 -2.54 -0.07 -11.47
C ASN A 83 -1.16 -0.45 -12.05
N THR A 84 -0.12 -0.54 -11.22
CA THR A 84 1.26 -0.77 -11.66
C THR A 84 1.74 -2.21 -11.46
N ILE A 85 0.81 -3.17 -11.36
CA ILE A 85 1.12 -4.53 -10.89
C ILE A 85 2.11 -5.30 -11.78
N SER A 86 2.10 -5.04 -13.10
CA SER A 86 3.04 -5.68 -14.03
C SER A 86 4.48 -5.27 -13.74
N ARG A 87 4.73 -3.95 -13.56
CA ARG A 87 6.03 -3.42 -13.14
C ARG A 87 6.41 -3.92 -11.75
N PHE A 88 5.46 -3.91 -10.81
CA PHE A 88 5.67 -4.39 -9.44
C PHE A 88 6.21 -5.82 -9.39
N ARG A 89 5.64 -6.75 -10.17
CA ARG A 89 6.09 -8.15 -10.22
C ARG A 89 7.51 -8.27 -10.77
N MET A 90 7.85 -7.49 -11.80
CA MET A 90 9.21 -7.46 -12.35
C MET A 90 10.21 -6.99 -11.30
N GLU A 91 9.92 -5.89 -10.61
CA GLU A 91 10.79 -5.31 -9.59
C GLU A 91 10.93 -6.20 -8.35
N ALA A 92 9.84 -6.85 -7.93
CA ALA A 92 9.88 -7.85 -6.87
C ALA A 92 10.76 -9.05 -7.25
N GLY A 93 10.66 -9.52 -8.51
CA GLY A 93 11.52 -10.58 -9.05
C GLY A 93 13.01 -10.19 -9.08
N MET A 94 13.34 -8.94 -9.41
CA MET A 94 14.71 -8.42 -9.33
C MET A 94 15.29 -8.48 -7.91
N LEU A 95 14.42 -8.42 -6.89
CA LEU A 95 14.80 -8.55 -5.48
C LEU A 95 14.77 -10.01 -4.99
N GLY A 96 14.48 -10.99 -5.84
CA GLY A 96 14.37 -12.40 -5.44
C GLY A 96 13.07 -12.71 -4.68
N VAL A 97 12.01 -11.94 -4.94
CA VAL A 97 10.66 -12.19 -4.44
C VAL A 97 9.77 -12.64 -5.60
N ASP A 98 9.62 -13.95 -5.74
CA ASP A 98 8.79 -14.55 -6.78
C ASP A 98 7.30 -14.38 -6.45
N LEU A 99 6.59 -13.65 -7.31
CA LEU A 99 5.16 -13.39 -7.19
C LEU A 99 4.41 -14.17 -8.27
N SER A 100 3.40 -14.94 -7.85
CA SER A 100 2.60 -15.75 -8.77
C SER A 100 1.76 -14.87 -9.69
N PRO A 101 1.70 -15.15 -11.01
CA PRO A 101 0.88 -14.37 -11.92
C PRO A 101 -0.62 -14.47 -11.62
N ASN A 102 -1.04 -15.53 -10.90
CA ASN A 102 -2.44 -15.80 -10.55
C ASN A 102 -2.94 -14.98 -9.34
N ASN A 103 -2.01 -14.38 -8.59
CA ASN A 103 -2.33 -13.50 -7.46
C ASN A 103 -3.16 -12.30 -7.93
N SER A 104 -4.04 -11.81 -7.05
CA SER A 104 -4.56 -10.46 -7.18
C SER A 104 -3.46 -9.43 -6.89
N ASP A 105 -3.69 -8.20 -7.35
CA ASP A 105 -2.84 -7.04 -7.05
C ASP A 105 -2.51 -6.89 -5.56
N SER A 106 -3.51 -7.12 -4.72
CA SER A 106 -3.44 -6.97 -3.27
C SER A 106 -2.66 -8.13 -2.61
N GLN A 107 -2.74 -9.35 -3.18
CA GLN A 107 -1.94 -10.50 -2.73
C GLN A 107 -0.45 -10.27 -3.01
N ASP A 108 -0.12 -9.69 -4.15
CA ASP A 108 1.26 -9.37 -4.51
C ASP A 108 1.88 -8.34 -3.56
N VAL A 109 1.15 -7.28 -3.23
CA VAL A 109 1.60 -6.29 -2.26
C VAL A 109 1.75 -6.90 -0.86
N ASP A 110 0.82 -7.76 -0.42
CA ASP A 110 0.93 -8.48 0.85
C ASP A 110 2.19 -9.34 0.92
N ARG A 111 2.46 -10.11 -0.15
CA ARG A 111 3.63 -10.99 -0.24
C ARG A 111 4.93 -10.24 -0.25
N PHE A 112 4.99 -9.15 -1.00
CA PHE A 112 6.19 -8.33 -1.07
C PHE A 112 6.45 -7.60 0.26
N ALA A 113 5.42 -7.04 0.90
CA ALA A 113 5.56 -6.43 2.23
C ALA A 113 6.05 -7.46 3.27
N HIS A 114 5.53 -8.70 3.22
CA HIS A 114 6.04 -9.79 4.06
C HIS A 114 7.49 -10.12 3.75
N ALA A 115 7.90 -10.14 2.48
CA ALA A 115 9.30 -10.38 2.10
C ALA A 115 10.23 -9.27 2.61
N LEU A 116 9.86 -7.99 2.47
CA LEU A 116 10.56 -6.85 3.06
C LEU A 116 10.80 -7.08 4.56
N CYS A 117 9.77 -7.51 5.29
CA CYS A 117 9.89 -7.71 6.71
C CYS A 117 10.69 -8.98 7.10
N ALA A 118 10.35 -10.12 6.51
CA ALA A 118 10.86 -11.43 6.93
C ALA A 118 12.22 -11.79 6.32
N LYS A 119 12.52 -11.32 5.10
CA LYS A 119 13.79 -11.61 4.40
C LYS A 119 14.79 -10.46 4.48
N PHE A 120 14.31 -9.23 4.30
CA PHE A 120 15.19 -8.06 4.19
C PHE A 120 15.29 -7.25 5.50
N GLY A 121 14.60 -7.69 6.55
CA GLY A 121 14.69 -7.12 7.89
C GLY A 121 14.15 -5.69 8.01
N PHE A 122 13.26 -5.27 7.10
CA PHE A 122 12.49 -4.04 7.24
C PHE A 122 11.48 -4.20 8.37
N ASP A 123 11.25 -3.17 9.16
CA ASP A 123 9.99 -3.15 9.90
C ASP A 123 8.83 -2.72 8.99
N LEU A 124 7.61 -2.87 9.49
CA LEU A 124 6.42 -2.59 8.69
C LEU A 124 6.31 -1.12 8.27
N ILE A 125 6.82 -0.19 9.08
CA ILE A 125 6.78 1.25 8.78
C ILE A 125 7.70 1.53 7.58
N GLU A 126 8.94 1.01 7.63
CA GLU A 126 9.87 1.11 6.51
C GLU A 126 9.28 0.44 5.24
N ALA A 127 8.80 -0.81 5.36
CA ALA A 127 8.27 -1.57 4.23
C ALA A 127 7.12 -0.84 3.53
N MET A 128 6.15 -0.32 4.29
CA MET A 128 5.02 0.42 3.73
C MET A 128 5.43 1.76 3.13
N THR A 129 6.49 2.39 3.64
CA THR A 129 7.03 3.63 3.08
C THR A 129 7.79 3.39 1.77
N TYR A 130 8.49 2.26 1.64
CA TYR A 130 9.12 1.88 0.37
C TYR A 130 8.07 1.51 -0.68
N ILE A 131 7.01 0.80 -0.31
CA ILE A 131 5.95 0.42 -1.25
C ILE A 131 5.16 1.65 -1.70
N PHE A 132 4.78 2.52 -0.76
CA PHE A 132 3.95 3.72 -0.99
C PHE A 132 4.67 4.99 -0.52
N PRO A 133 5.78 5.39 -1.18
CA PRO A 133 6.50 6.56 -0.75
C PRO A 133 5.65 7.81 -0.98
N PRO A 134 5.58 8.75 -0.02
CA PRO A 134 4.84 10.01 -0.20
C PRO A 134 5.58 10.99 -1.11
N PHE A 135 4.89 11.93 -1.77
CA PHE A 135 5.58 12.96 -2.54
C PHE A 135 6.20 14.01 -1.62
N GLU A 136 7.33 14.59 -2.04
CA GLU A 136 8.08 15.56 -1.22
C GLU A 136 7.25 16.80 -0.86
N HIS A 137 6.41 17.28 -1.78
CA HIS A 137 5.57 18.46 -1.56
C HIS A 137 4.41 18.20 -0.57
N ASP A 138 4.04 16.93 -0.36
CA ASP A 138 3.01 16.52 0.60
C ASP A 138 3.58 16.23 2.00
N LEU A 139 4.91 16.33 2.16
CA LEU A 139 5.55 16.12 3.45
C LEU A 139 5.30 17.30 4.41
N PRO A 140 5.02 17.04 5.70
CA PRO A 140 4.87 18.08 6.72
C PRO A 140 6.05 19.06 6.73
N ALA A 141 5.78 20.33 7.06
CA ALA A 141 6.85 21.34 7.10
C ALA A 141 7.95 21.00 8.12
N GLU A 142 7.56 20.39 9.25
CA GLU A 142 8.46 19.95 10.33
C GLU A 142 9.37 18.77 9.94
N SER A 143 9.15 18.12 8.80
CA SER A 143 9.95 16.98 8.35
C SER A 143 11.10 17.36 7.42
N ALA A 144 11.54 18.63 7.40
CA ALA A 144 12.55 19.14 6.48
C ALA A 144 13.83 18.28 6.42
N GLY A 145 14.36 17.84 7.57
CA GLY A 145 15.54 16.97 7.63
C GLY A 145 15.30 15.50 7.26
N MET A 146 14.04 15.10 7.05
CA MET A 146 13.63 13.73 6.68
C MET A 146 13.20 13.64 5.21
N ARG A 147 13.00 14.79 4.54
CA ARG A 147 12.66 14.87 3.11
C ARG A 147 13.68 14.14 2.26
N GLU A 148 14.97 14.32 2.59
CA GLU A 148 16.09 13.70 1.90
C GLU A 148 15.95 12.17 1.85
N ALA A 149 15.64 11.50 2.96
CA ALA A 149 15.50 10.04 2.96
C ALA A 149 14.29 9.56 2.15
N VAL A 150 13.17 10.27 2.20
CA VAL A 150 11.99 9.93 1.39
C VAL A 150 12.27 10.13 -0.11
N ASP A 151 12.92 11.24 -0.44
CA ASP A 151 13.30 11.60 -1.80
C ASP A 151 14.36 10.64 -2.36
N GLU A 152 15.35 10.24 -1.56
CA GLU A 152 16.32 9.19 -1.90
C GLU A 152 15.59 7.87 -2.17
N VAL A 153 14.72 7.40 -1.28
CA VAL A 153 13.93 6.18 -1.50
C VAL A 153 13.15 6.24 -2.82
N ARG A 154 12.52 7.38 -3.11
CA ARG A 154 11.80 7.59 -4.38
C ARG A 154 12.71 7.60 -5.60
N ARG A 155 13.91 8.19 -5.52
CA ARG A 155 14.86 8.23 -6.64
C ARG A 155 15.50 6.88 -6.89
N THR A 156 15.81 6.14 -5.83
CA THR A 156 16.49 4.84 -5.93
C THR A 156 15.55 3.73 -6.37
N PHE A 157 14.35 3.65 -5.79
CA PHE A 157 13.41 2.54 -6.04
C PHE A 157 12.16 2.96 -6.81
N GLY A 158 11.80 4.25 -6.79
CA GLY A 158 10.47 4.69 -7.16
C GLY A 158 9.40 4.12 -6.21
N PRO A 159 8.13 4.45 -6.45
CA PRO A 159 7.03 3.72 -5.83
C PRO A 159 6.93 2.32 -6.45
N PHE A 160 6.94 1.26 -5.64
CA PHE A 160 6.70 -0.09 -6.15
C PHE A 160 5.26 -0.23 -6.65
N ALA A 161 4.28 0.18 -5.84
CA ALA A 161 2.87 0.09 -6.14
C ALA A 161 2.24 1.50 -6.23
N GLN A 162 1.43 1.72 -7.25
CA GLN A 162 0.63 2.93 -7.42
C GLN A 162 -0.79 2.57 -7.82
N GLY A 163 -1.71 3.50 -7.55
CA GLY A 163 -3.14 3.35 -7.75
C GLY A 163 -3.90 3.76 -6.49
N PRO A 164 -5.23 3.89 -6.56
CA PRO A 164 -6.02 4.24 -5.39
C PRO A 164 -5.88 3.18 -4.31
N ALA A 165 -5.43 3.54 -3.11
CA ALA A 165 -5.25 2.57 -2.04
C ALA A 165 -5.42 3.17 -0.64
N ALA A 166 -6.20 2.49 0.18
CA ALA A 166 -6.21 2.61 1.63
C ALA A 166 -5.86 1.24 2.21
N VAL A 167 -4.79 1.16 2.99
CA VAL A 167 -4.22 -0.09 3.49
C VAL A 167 -4.12 -0.04 5.01
N ALA A 168 -4.63 -1.08 5.65
CA ALA A 168 -4.32 -1.41 7.03
C ALA A 168 -3.43 -2.66 7.01
N ALA A 169 -2.28 -2.61 7.64
CA ALA A 169 -1.33 -3.71 7.67
C ALA A 169 -0.87 -3.99 9.10
N ARG A 170 -0.51 -5.25 9.38
CA ARG A 170 0.07 -5.67 10.65
C ARG A 170 1.18 -6.70 10.43
N TYR A 171 2.29 -6.50 11.13
CA TYR A 171 3.38 -7.45 11.23
C TYR A 171 3.89 -7.46 12.68
N ALA A 172 3.77 -8.61 13.33
CA ALA A 172 4.05 -8.77 14.76
C ALA A 172 3.31 -7.74 15.65
N ASP A 173 4.07 -6.85 16.30
CA ASP A 173 3.62 -5.80 17.22
C ASP A 173 3.27 -4.48 16.52
N LEU A 174 3.60 -4.33 15.23
CA LEU A 174 3.37 -3.11 14.48
C LEU A 174 2.10 -3.20 13.62
N CYS A 175 1.28 -2.16 13.71
CA CYS A 175 0.18 -1.88 12.80
C CYS A 175 0.48 -0.60 12.03
N VAL A 176 0.24 -0.58 10.73
CA VAL A 176 0.45 0.60 9.87
C VAL A 176 -0.80 0.84 9.04
N PHE A 177 -1.29 2.08 9.10
CA PHE A 177 -2.36 2.60 8.28
C PHE A 177 -1.74 3.54 7.26
N SER A 178 -1.94 3.26 5.98
CA SER A 178 -1.32 4.00 4.89
C SER A 178 -2.34 4.24 3.80
N VAL A 179 -2.27 5.42 3.19
CA VAL A 179 -2.91 5.68 1.90
C VAL A 179 -1.87 5.73 0.78
N ASP A 180 -2.33 5.64 -0.46
CA ASP A 180 -1.50 5.88 -1.64
C ASP A 180 -0.96 7.32 -1.65
N ALA A 181 0.04 7.56 -2.49
CA ALA A 181 0.73 8.85 -2.57
C ALA A 181 -0.19 10.03 -2.93
N LEU A 182 -1.36 9.78 -3.52
CA LEU A 182 -2.35 10.79 -3.91
C LEU A 182 -3.58 10.80 -2.99
N GLY A 183 -3.69 9.87 -2.03
CA GLY A 183 -4.79 9.81 -1.06
C GLY A 183 -6.16 9.53 -1.71
N LEU A 184 -6.23 8.67 -2.73
CA LEU A 184 -7.41 8.48 -3.57
C LEU A 184 -8.50 7.61 -2.91
N ARG A 185 -8.18 6.91 -1.82
CA ARG A 185 -9.14 6.16 -1.01
C ARG A 185 -9.16 6.69 0.42
N PRO A 186 -10.36 6.91 0.99
CA PRO A 186 -10.46 7.43 2.34
C PRO A 186 -9.98 6.38 3.35
N LEU A 187 -9.18 6.83 4.31
CA LEU A 187 -8.86 6.09 5.52
C LEU A 187 -8.91 7.08 6.68
N TRP A 188 -9.86 6.87 7.59
CA TRP A 188 -10.11 7.73 8.75
C TRP A 188 -9.45 7.12 9.96
N PHE A 189 -8.59 7.86 10.63
CA PHE A 189 -7.98 7.46 11.89
C PHE A 189 -8.61 8.20 13.06
N GLY A 190 -8.90 7.49 14.14
CA GLY A 190 -9.56 8.03 15.32
C GLY A 190 -9.20 7.30 16.60
N GLU A 191 -9.66 7.87 17.70
CA GLU A 191 -9.37 7.40 19.06
C GLU A 191 -10.64 7.53 19.92
N THR A 192 -10.90 6.48 20.70
CA THR A 192 -11.88 6.45 21.77
C THR A 192 -11.17 6.29 23.11
N ASP A 193 -11.90 6.34 24.23
CA ASP A 193 -11.33 6.10 25.57
C ASP A 193 -10.66 4.73 25.73
N LYS A 194 -10.91 3.78 24.82
CA LYS A 194 -10.46 2.38 24.96
C LYS A 194 -9.51 1.92 23.87
N GLU A 195 -9.60 2.51 22.68
CA GLU A 195 -8.91 1.99 21.49
C GLU A 195 -8.66 3.06 20.42
N TYR A 196 -7.66 2.77 19.60
CA TYR A 196 -7.43 3.44 18.32
C TYR A 196 -8.08 2.65 17.20
N PHE A 197 -8.59 3.33 16.19
CA PHE A 197 -9.16 2.67 15.02
C PHE A 197 -8.79 3.39 13.72
N ALA A 198 -8.82 2.62 12.63
CA ALA A 198 -8.83 3.13 11.28
C ALA A 198 -9.98 2.51 10.48
N SER A 199 -10.65 3.29 9.64
CA SER A 199 -11.79 2.83 8.86
C SER A 199 -11.89 3.54 7.51
N SER A 200 -12.39 2.86 6.49
CA SER A 200 -12.73 3.49 5.21
C SER A 200 -13.86 4.52 5.32
N GLU A 201 -14.62 4.48 6.42
CA GLU A 201 -15.72 5.39 6.69
C GLU A 201 -15.58 6.08 8.04
N ARG A 202 -15.95 7.37 8.09
CA ARG A 202 -15.92 8.18 9.31
C ARG A 202 -16.86 7.69 10.41
N GLY A 203 -18.03 7.17 10.03
CA GLY A 203 -19.17 6.93 10.93
C GLY A 203 -19.23 5.52 11.54
N VAL A 204 -18.09 4.90 11.83
CA VAL A 204 -18.07 3.57 12.49
C VAL A 204 -18.33 3.68 13.99
N TYR A 205 -17.83 4.75 14.62
CA TYR A 205 -18.08 5.07 16.02
C TYR A 205 -19.04 6.26 16.14
N THR A 206 -19.79 6.29 17.24
CA THR A 206 -20.67 7.41 17.58
C THR A 206 -19.83 8.56 18.16
N LEU A 207 -20.19 9.81 17.87
CA LEU A 207 -19.37 10.98 18.24
C LEU A 207 -19.16 11.14 19.76
N ASP A 208 -20.10 10.67 20.57
CA ASP A 208 -20.02 10.66 22.03
C ASP A 208 -18.98 9.66 22.59
N SER A 209 -18.59 8.65 21.80
CA SER A 209 -17.55 7.69 22.16
C SER A 209 -16.14 8.12 21.75
N MET A 210 -16.03 9.20 20.97
CA MET A 210 -14.78 9.67 20.38
C MET A 210 -14.10 10.70 21.29
N ILE A 211 -12.79 10.56 21.52
CA ILE A 211 -12.00 11.60 22.20
C ILE A 211 -11.89 12.84 21.30
N ARG A 212 -11.75 12.62 19.99
CA ARG A 212 -11.69 13.66 18.95
C ARG A 212 -12.32 13.15 17.67
N ASP A 213 -12.78 14.06 16.82
CA ASP A 213 -13.25 13.70 15.49
C ASP A 213 -12.17 12.92 14.71
N ALA A 214 -12.58 11.78 14.13
CA ALA A 214 -11.71 10.99 13.28
C ALA A 214 -11.26 11.84 12.08
N LYS A 215 -9.97 11.76 11.76
CA LYS A 215 -9.35 12.54 10.68
C LYS A 215 -9.05 11.64 9.49
N PRO A 216 -9.33 12.09 8.25
CA PRO A 216 -8.89 11.37 7.08
C PRO A 216 -7.38 11.53 6.93
N LEU A 217 -6.69 10.46 6.56
CA LEU A 217 -5.28 10.53 6.18
C LEU A 217 -5.14 11.36 4.90
N ALA A 218 -4.15 12.25 4.89
CA ALA A 218 -3.75 13.07 3.75
C ALA A 218 -2.95 12.24 2.71
N PRO A 219 -2.77 12.74 1.48
CA PRO A 219 -1.98 12.07 0.45
C PRO A 219 -0.61 11.56 0.94
N GLY A 220 -0.33 10.28 0.75
CA GLY A 220 0.89 9.61 1.18
C GLY A 220 1.06 9.41 2.69
N GLU A 221 0.16 9.97 3.51
CA GLU A 221 0.22 9.93 4.97
C GLU A 221 0.17 8.51 5.51
N LYS A 222 0.87 8.30 6.63
CA LYS A 222 0.86 7.05 7.37
C LYS A 222 0.79 7.32 8.87
N ILE A 223 0.06 6.45 9.56
CA ILE A 223 0.02 6.39 11.02
C ILE A 223 0.39 4.96 11.41
N ALA A 224 1.23 4.80 12.43
CA ALA A 224 1.58 3.50 12.95
C ALA A 224 1.25 3.37 14.43
N LEU A 225 0.91 2.15 14.85
CA LEU A 225 0.70 1.78 16.24
C LEU A 225 1.62 0.62 16.59
N ARG A 226 2.29 0.73 17.74
CA ARG A 226 3.07 -0.38 18.29
C ARG A 226 2.41 -0.91 19.55
N VAL A 227 2.11 -2.20 19.53
CA VAL A 227 1.35 -2.91 20.57
C VAL A 227 2.29 -3.83 21.34
N LYS A 228 2.63 -3.44 22.56
CA LYS A 228 3.45 -4.25 23.48
C LYS A 228 2.61 -4.74 24.64
N ARG A 229 2.78 -6.02 25.02
CA ARG A 229 2.03 -6.62 26.12
C ARG A 229 2.28 -5.86 27.42
N GLY A 230 1.20 -5.42 28.07
CA GLY A 230 1.25 -4.74 29.37
C GLY A 230 1.76 -3.29 29.32
N GLN A 231 1.89 -2.71 28.12
CA GLN A 231 2.29 -1.32 27.94
C GLN A 231 1.19 -0.55 27.19
N PRO A 232 1.10 0.78 27.37
CA PRO A 232 0.27 1.62 26.51
C PRO A 232 0.65 1.46 25.05
N ILE A 233 -0.32 1.62 24.15
CA ILE A 233 -0.09 1.61 22.71
C ILE A 233 0.74 2.85 22.36
N GLU A 234 1.86 2.63 21.68
CA GLU A 234 2.71 3.71 21.19
C GLU A 234 2.22 4.15 19.81
N VAL A 235 1.84 5.41 19.68
CA VAL A 235 1.32 6.00 18.45
C VAL A 235 2.43 6.78 17.74
N TYR A 236 2.62 6.47 16.46
CA TYR A 236 3.49 7.21 15.56
C TYR A 236 2.58 8.01 14.63
N ASP A 237 2.45 9.30 14.91
CA ASP A 237 1.91 10.26 13.94
C ASP A 237 2.82 10.34 12.70
N TYR A 238 2.36 11.02 11.67
CA TYR A 238 3.08 11.02 10.41
C TYR A 238 4.52 11.60 10.51
N PRO A 239 4.76 12.73 11.21
CA PRO A 239 6.12 13.18 11.50
C PRO A 239 6.96 12.14 12.25
N ALA A 240 6.39 11.39 13.21
CA ALA A 240 7.10 10.31 13.90
C ALA A 240 7.41 9.12 12.98
N VAL A 241 6.50 8.76 12.08
CA VAL A 241 6.74 7.77 11.02
C VAL A 241 7.92 8.19 10.16
N LEU A 242 7.95 9.44 9.69
CA LEU A 242 9.05 9.95 8.86
C LEU A 242 10.38 9.96 9.61
N ARG A 243 10.39 10.37 10.90
CA ARG A 243 11.58 10.29 11.76
C ARG A 243 12.10 8.86 11.90
N HIS A 244 11.17 7.92 12.10
CA HIS A 244 11.47 6.51 12.24
C HIS A 244 12.11 5.96 10.96
N VAL A 245 11.49 6.19 9.80
CA VAL A 245 12.04 5.80 8.50
C VAL A 245 13.42 6.41 8.26
N TYR A 246 13.60 7.69 8.56
CA TYR A 246 14.90 8.37 8.43
C TYR A 246 15.99 7.73 9.30
N SER A 247 15.70 7.44 10.59
CA SER A 247 16.64 6.77 11.49
C SER A 247 17.06 5.41 10.94
N ARG A 248 16.08 4.60 10.54
CA ARG A 248 16.30 3.25 10.04
C ARG A 248 17.07 3.25 8.72
N HIS A 249 16.75 4.17 7.83
CA HIS A 249 17.47 4.36 6.57
C HIS A 249 18.94 4.71 6.82
N ARG A 250 19.23 5.62 7.75
CA ARG A 250 20.61 5.96 8.15
C ARG A 250 21.37 4.81 8.77
N GLU A 251 20.72 4.03 9.63
CA GLU A 251 21.33 2.82 10.23
C GLU A 251 21.76 1.82 9.15
N ARG A 252 20.93 1.62 8.11
CA ARG A 252 21.26 0.74 6.98
C ARG A 252 22.42 1.26 6.15
N LEU A 253 22.44 2.55 5.83
CA LEU A 253 23.57 3.17 5.11
C LEU A 253 24.87 3.09 5.92
N GLY A 254 24.80 3.34 7.23
CA GLY A 254 25.95 3.23 8.13
C GLY A 254 26.51 1.81 8.22
N GLN A 255 25.64 0.79 8.26
CA GLN A 255 26.05 -0.62 8.20
C GLN A 255 26.74 -0.99 6.88
N SER A 256 26.31 -0.39 5.75
CA SER A 256 26.96 -0.58 4.45
C SER A 256 28.38 0.00 4.42
N THR A 257 28.61 1.15 5.07
CA THR A 257 29.93 1.83 5.09
C THR A 257 31.00 1.15 5.94
N ASN A 258 30.64 0.24 6.84
CA ASN A 258 31.62 -0.54 7.62
C ASN A 258 32.15 -1.78 6.87
N GLY A 259 31.64 -2.07 5.66
CA GLY A 259 32.05 -3.21 4.84
C GLY A 259 32.59 -2.87 3.44
N GLY A 260 32.63 -1.59 3.06
CA GLY A 260 33.07 -1.17 1.72
C GLY A 260 33.59 0.26 1.72
N THR A 261 34.76 0.45 1.12
CA THR A 261 35.39 1.74 0.84
C THR A 261 34.35 2.74 0.34
N ARG A 262 34.20 3.88 1.02
CA ARG A 262 33.43 5.03 0.52
C ARG A 262 33.99 5.42 -0.84
N ALA A 263 33.33 5.02 -1.92
CA ALA A 263 33.40 5.79 -3.15
C ALA A 263 32.62 7.08 -2.86
N THR A 264 33.34 8.18 -2.67
CA THR A 264 32.76 9.52 -2.74
C THR A 264 32.18 9.67 -4.13
N GLY A 265 30.89 9.41 -4.29
CA GLY A 265 30.17 9.74 -5.50
C GLY A 265 30.17 11.25 -5.65
N GLU A 266 30.99 11.77 -6.55
CA GLU A 266 30.79 13.10 -7.09
C GLU A 266 29.36 13.16 -7.64
N HIS A 267 28.63 14.22 -7.29
CA HIS A 267 27.34 14.53 -7.90
C HIS A 267 27.56 14.74 -9.39
N LEU A 268 27.29 13.73 -10.21
CA LEU A 268 27.22 13.92 -11.66
C LEU A 268 25.99 14.76 -11.95
N THR A 269 26.23 15.99 -12.37
CA THR A 269 25.22 16.89 -12.89
C THR A 269 24.96 16.55 -14.36
N LEU A 270 23.79 16.91 -14.87
CA LEU A 270 23.45 16.74 -16.29
C LEU A 270 24.43 17.47 -17.25
N GLU A 271 25.23 18.40 -16.71
CA GLU A 271 26.28 19.12 -17.43
C GLU A 271 27.55 18.27 -17.65
N ASP A 272 27.73 17.20 -16.86
CA ASP A 272 28.87 16.28 -16.96
C ASP A 272 28.70 15.23 -18.06
N PHE A 273 27.52 15.18 -18.69
CA PHE A 273 27.20 14.24 -19.75
C PHE A 273 27.54 14.82 -21.13
N VAL A 274 28.71 14.48 -21.66
CA VAL A 274 29.03 14.72 -23.08
C VAL A 274 28.39 13.61 -23.91
N PRO A 275 27.41 13.89 -24.79
CA PRO A 275 26.83 12.87 -25.65
C PRO A 275 27.91 12.28 -26.56
N PRO A 276 27.88 10.96 -26.83
CA PRO A 276 28.86 10.34 -27.71
C PRO A 276 28.80 10.99 -29.09
N SER A 277 29.98 11.27 -29.68
CA SER A 277 30.07 11.80 -31.03
C SER A 277 29.35 10.88 -32.01
N PRO A 278 28.58 11.42 -32.98
CA PRO A 278 27.88 10.60 -33.95
C PRO A 278 28.89 9.73 -34.71
N HIS A 279 28.65 8.42 -34.73
CA HIS A 279 29.45 7.49 -35.52
C HIS A 279 29.44 7.90 -37.00
N PRO A 280 30.56 7.80 -37.72
CA PRO A 280 30.59 8.06 -39.15
C PRO A 280 29.69 7.06 -39.87
N SER A 281 28.73 7.58 -40.64
CA SER A 281 27.82 6.80 -41.47
C SER A 281 28.61 5.92 -42.46
N PRO A 282 28.27 4.63 -42.61
CA PRO A 282 28.90 3.81 -43.63
C PRO A 282 28.47 4.28 -45.02
N THR A 283 29.40 4.81 -45.79
CA THR A 283 29.26 5.05 -47.23
C THR A 283 29.25 3.71 -47.96
N GLY A 284 28.06 3.25 -48.36
CA GLY A 284 27.89 2.07 -49.20
C GLY A 284 26.44 1.98 -49.66
N GLY A 285 26.18 2.42 -50.90
CA GLY A 285 24.83 2.61 -51.42
C GLY A 285 24.05 1.32 -51.68
N THR A 286 22.76 1.37 -51.39
CA THR A 286 21.72 0.74 -52.21
C THR A 286 20.44 1.52 -51.99
N ALA A 287 19.91 2.11 -53.07
CA ALA A 287 18.71 2.94 -53.04
C ALA A 287 17.47 2.07 -52.74
N ILE A 288 16.81 2.32 -51.61
CA ILE A 288 15.47 1.80 -51.31
C ILE A 288 14.51 2.99 -51.34
N SER A 289 13.44 2.85 -52.13
CA SER A 289 12.38 3.85 -52.32
C SER A 289 11.73 4.27 -51.00
N PRO A 290 11.22 5.52 -50.88
CA PRO A 290 10.63 6.01 -49.64
C PRO A 290 9.28 5.33 -49.38
N ALA A 291 9.26 4.39 -48.43
CA ALA A 291 8.03 3.91 -47.83
C ALA A 291 7.46 5.00 -46.92
N THR A 292 6.18 5.27 -47.09
CA THR A 292 5.37 6.30 -46.46
C THR A 292 5.44 6.21 -44.92
N ALA A 293 5.90 7.28 -44.27
CA ALA A 293 5.80 7.42 -42.81
C ALA A 293 4.32 7.54 -42.41
N PRO A 294 3.86 6.89 -41.33
CA PRO A 294 2.50 7.07 -40.83
C PRO A 294 2.36 8.46 -40.20
N THR A 295 1.49 9.27 -40.78
CA THR A 295 1.05 10.57 -40.24
C THR A 295 0.22 10.33 -38.98
N LEU A 296 0.72 10.76 -37.82
CA LEU A 296 -0.06 10.88 -36.60
C LEU A 296 -0.97 12.11 -36.70
N THR A 297 -2.27 11.89 -36.90
CA THR A 297 -3.31 12.91 -36.77
C THR A 297 -3.56 13.17 -35.28
N LEU A 298 -3.17 14.36 -34.83
CA LEU A 298 -3.56 14.91 -33.53
C LEU A 298 -5.01 15.39 -33.60
N GLU A 299 -5.97 14.60 -33.10
CA GLU A 299 -7.30 15.12 -32.78
C GLU A 299 -7.27 15.82 -31.41
N ARG A 300 -7.53 17.12 -31.50
CA ARG A 300 -7.64 18.11 -30.44
C ARG A 300 -9.00 17.94 -29.75
N ILE A 301 -9.03 17.47 -28.50
CA ILE A 301 -10.23 17.57 -27.66
C ILE A 301 -10.08 18.84 -26.82
N GLU A 302 -10.77 19.90 -27.26
CA GLU A 302 -10.99 21.11 -26.48
C GLU A 302 -12.13 20.92 -25.47
N SER A 303 -11.85 21.44 -24.27
CA SER A 303 -12.74 21.89 -23.19
C SER A 303 -14.25 21.95 -23.45
N GLY A 304 -15.01 21.38 -22.49
CA GLY A 304 -16.43 21.65 -22.31
C GLY A 304 -16.79 21.68 -20.82
N VAL A 305 -16.71 22.86 -20.22
CA VAL A 305 -17.36 23.20 -18.94
C VAL A 305 -18.87 23.25 -19.22
N ALA A 306 -19.66 22.48 -18.47
CA ALA A 306 -21.11 22.65 -18.41
C ALA A 306 -21.56 22.77 -16.96
N LEU A 307 -21.87 24.01 -16.58
CA LEU A 307 -22.66 24.38 -15.41
C LEU A 307 -24.07 23.80 -15.57
N ALA A 308 -24.59 23.14 -14.53
CA ALA A 308 -26.00 22.82 -14.40
C ALA A 308 -26.58 23.58 -13.20
N GLU A 309 -27.41 24.59 -13.51
CA GLU A 309 -28.21 25.35 -12.55
C GLU A 309 -29.61 24.72 -12.39
N ALA A 310 -30.26 25.08 -11.30
CA ALA A 310 -31.33 24.36 -10.61
C ALA A 310 -32.73 24.35 -11.28
N ALA A 311 -33.51 23.30 -10.99
CA ALA A 311 -34.98 23.36 -10.89
C ALA A 311 -35.53 22.27 -9.92
N ARG A 312 -36.35 22.69 -8.95
CA ARG A 312 -37.26 21.89 -8.08
C ARG A 312 -38.72 22.25 -8.45
N PRO A 313 -39.80 21.63 -7.89
CA PRO A 313 -39.96 20.35 -7.18
C PRO A 313 -41.13 19.47 -7.72
N GLY A 314 -41.22 18.20 -7.31
CA GLY A 314 -42.41 17.36 -7.54
C GLY A 314 -42.45 16.14 -6.61
N ARG A 315 -43.54 16.00 -5.84
CA ARG A 315 -43.76 15.01 -4.77
C ARG A 315 -43.97 13.58 -5.30
N GLY A 316 -43.44 12.60 -4.57
CA GLY A 316 -43.84 11.19 -4.66
C GLY A 316 -43.22 10.36 -3.53
N ARG A 317 -44.02 9.95 -2.56
CA ARG A 317 -43.64 9.05 -1.44
C ARG A 317 -43.33 7.64 -1.96
N ALA A 318 -42.24 7.02 -1.52
CA ALA A 318 -42.19 5.59 -1.18
C ALA A 318 -40.88 5.21 -0.45
N THR A 319 -41.07 4.79 0.81
CA THR A 319 -40.41 3.66 1.49
C THR A 319 -38.89 3.69 1.67
N ALA A 320 -38.50 4.11 2.88
CA ALA A 320 -37.21 3.83 3.47
C ALA A 320 -37.06 2.33 3.77
N LEU A 321 -36.00 1.71 3.25
CA LEU A 321 -35.48 0.43 3.74
C LEU A 321 -34.06 0.68 4.23
N ARG A 322 -33.95 0.71 5.56
CA ARG A 322 -32.70 0.70 6.32
C ARG A 322 -31.97 -0.61 6.04
N SER A 323 -30.72 -0.50 5.59
CA SER A 323 -29.71 -1.54 5.73
C SER A 323 -28.67 -0.98 6.69
N ILE A 324 -28.65 -1.53 7.90
CA ILE A 324 -27.72 -1.20 8.99
C ILE A 324 -26.42 -1.97 8.74
N ARG A 325 -25.30 -1.29 8.97
CA ARG A 325 -23.90 -1.65 8.72
C ARG A 325 -23.36 -2.69 9.69
#